data_AF-A0A396I6H5-F1
#
_entry.id   AF-A0A396I6H5-F1
#
_cell.length_a   1.000
_cell.length_b   1.000
_cell.length_c   1.000
_cell.angle_alpha   90.00
_cell.angle_beta   90.00
_cell.angle_gamma   90.00
#
_symmetry.space_group_name_H-M   'P 1'
#
loop_
_entity.id
_entity.type
_entity.pdbx_description
1 polymer ?
#
loop_
_entity_poly.entity_id
_entity_poly.type
_entity_poly.pdbx_seq_one_letter_code
_entity_poly.pdbx_strand_id
1 'polypeptide(L)'
;MKYNEISHFSHPKHKLRFEHNEFPFKCDGCNEVGIGSRYKCSICDNDLHTHCTIPSTTLFHAFYTKCTFQTHQETRRVTAT
;
A
#
# COMPACT_ATOMS: atom_id res chain seq x y z
N MET A 1 20.60 10.08 -3.94
CA MET A 1 19.18 10.13 -4.36
C MET A 1 18.38 9.49 -3.25
N LYS A 2 17.49 10.24 -2.58
CA LYS A 2 16.72 9.75 -1.42
C LYS A 2 15.55 8.90 -1.93
N TYR A 3 15.69 7.57 -1.92
CA TYR A 3 14.66 6.61 -2.35
C TYR A 3 13.56 6.37 -1.31
N ASN A 4 13.47 7.22 -0.28
CA ASN A 4 12.59 6.98 0.87
C ASN A 4 11.18 7.55 0.69
N GLU A 5 10.81 8.09 -0.48
CA GLU A 5 9.48 8.68 -0.67
C GLU A 5 8.85 8.21 -1.97
N ILE A 6 7.58 7.82 -1.90
CA ILE A 6 6.79 7.36 -3.05
C ILE A 6 5.46 8.10 -3.12
N SER A 7 4.93 8.25 -4.32
CA SER A 7 3.54 8.67 -4.54
C SER A 7 2.72 7.44 -4.89
N HIS A 8 1.71 7.12 -4.09
CA HIS A 8 0.83 5.98 -4.33
C HIS A 8 -0.42 6.41 -5.12
N PHE A 9 -0.89 5.59 -6.06
CA PHE A 9 -2.03 5.95 -6.92
C PHE A 9 -3.33 6.17 -6.13
N SER A 10 -3.57 5.38 -5.07
CA SER A 10 -4.73 5.58 -4.17
C SER A 10 -4.53 6.73 -3.19
N HIS A 11 -3.33 7.31 -3.11
CA HIS A 11 -3.01 8.43 -2.23
C HIS A 11 -2.10 9.46 -2.92
N PRO A 12 -2.55 10.10 -4.02
CA PRO A 12 -1.67 10.93 -4.86
C PRO A 12 -1.35 12.29 -4.23
N LYS A 13 -2.13 12.71 -3.22
CA LYS A 13 -2.00 14.03 -2.59
C LYS A 13 -0.76 14.15 -1.70
N HIS A 14 -0.32 13.05 -1.08
CA HIS A 14 0.83 13.05 -0.19
C HIS A 14 1.80 11.93 -0.54
N LYS A 15 3.07 12.18 -0.30
CA LYS A 15 4.11 11.17 -0.43
C LYS A 15 4.12 10.30 0.83
N LEU A 16 4.26 9.00 0.65
CA LEU A 16 4.53 8.08 1.75
C LEU A 16 6.04 7.97 1.92
N ARG A 17 6.50 7.95 3.16
CA ARG A 17 7.90 7.84 3.52
C ARG A 17 8.21 6.42 4.00
N PHE A 18 9.31 5.86 3.52
CA PHE A 18 9.81 4.58 3.96
C PHE A 18 10.26 4.69 5.42
N GLU A 19 9.75 3.78 6.24
CA GLU A 19 10.10 3.59 7.64
C GLU A 19 10.25 2.09 7.91
N HIS A 20 11.22 1.72 8.72
CA HIS A 20 11.34 0.37 9.24
C HIS A 20 11.10 0.42 10.74
N ASN A 21 10.13 -0.36 11.21
CA ASN A 21 9.77 -0.42 12.61
C ASN A 21 9.30 -1.83 12.99
N GLU A 22 9.70 -2.32 14.15
CA GLU A 22 9.29 -3.63 14.67
C GLU A 22 7.86 -3.61 15.26
N PHE A 23 7.21 -2.44 15.29
CA PHE A 23 5.81 -2.34 15.67
C PHE A 23 4.87 -2.83 14.55
N PRO A 24 3.83 -3.62 14.91
CA PRO A 24 2.80 -4.02 13.95
C PRO A 24 2.02 -2.81 13.45
N PHE A 25 1.67 -2.85 12.17
CA PHE A 25 0.88 -1.82 11.50
C PHE A 25 -0.15 -2.47 10.60
N LYS A 26 -1.25 -1.77 10.34
CA LYS A 26 -2.25 -2.22 9.37
C LYS A 26 -1.95 -1.58 8.02
N CYS A 27 -1.89 -2.38 6.96
CA CYS A 27 -1.71 -1.87 5.61
C CYS A 27 -3.05 -1.45 5.02
N ASP A 28 -3.20 -0.19 4.60
CA ASP A 28 -4.42 0.34 3.99
C ASP A 28 -4.65 -0.15 2.56
N GLY A 29 -3.63 -0.75 1.93
CA GLY A 29 -3.70 -1.30 0.57
C GLY A 29 -4.29 -2.71 0.53
N CYS A 30 -3.86 -3.59 1.43
CA CYS A 30 -4.32 -5.00 1.49
C CYS A 30 -5.18 -5.31 2.72
N ASN A 31 -5.36 -4.36 3.64
CA ASN A 31 -6.04 -4.52 4.94
C ASN A 31 -5.41 -5.51 5.92
N GLU A 32 -4.23 -6.06 5.62
CA GLU A 32 -3.53 -7.01 6.47
C GLU A 32 -2.53 -6.32 7.41
N VAL A 33 -2.19 -6.99 8.52
CA VAL A 33 -1.18 -6.53 9.46
C VAL A 33 0.22 -6.85 8.93
N GLY A 34 1.11 -5.86 8.95
CA GLY A 34 2.53 -6.00 8.65
C GLY A 34 3.41 -5.65 9.84
N ILE A 35 4.68 -6.06 9.78
CA ILE A 35 5.73 -5.69 10.72
C ILE A 35 7.00 -5.38 9.91
N GLY A 36 7.81 -4.43 10.38
CA GLY A 36 9.08 -4.09 9.77
C GLY A 36 8.96 -2.95 8.76
N SER A 37 9.30 -3.24 7.51
CA SER A 37 9.43 -2.24 6.45
C SER A 37 8.08 -1.81 5.90
N ARG A 38 7.78 -0.52 6.01
CA ARG A 38 6.51 0.10 5.57
C ARG A 38 6.73 1.46 4.93
N TYR A 39 5.74 1.90 4.18
CA TYR A 39 5.63 3.26 3.70
C TYR A 39 4.50 3.94 4.46
N LYS A 40 4.85 4.96 5.25
CA LYS A 40 3.93 5.71 6.09
C LYS A 40 3.78 7.13 5.57
N CYS A 41 2.55 7.61 5.42
CA CYS A 41 2.32 9.03 5.24
C CYS A 41 2.45 9.77 6.59
N SER A 42 3.14 10.91 6.62
CA SER A 42 3.23 11.72 7.85
C SER A 42 2.05 12.69 8.03
N ILE A 43 1.23 12.85 6.99
CA ILE A 43 0.08 13.77 6.96
C ILE A 43 -1.23 13.00 7.16
N CYS A 44 -1.30 11.80 6.59
CA CYS A 44 -2.42 10.88 6.78
C CYS A 44 -1.90 9.66 7.51
N ASP A 45 -2.70 9.05 8.39
CA ASP A 45 -2.39 7.75 9.01
C ASP A 45 -2.57 6.60 8.01
N ASN A 46 -1.95 6.73 6.84
CA ASN A 46 -1.95 5.74 5.77
C ASN A 46 -0.61 5.00 5.81
N ASP A 47 -0.67 3.70 6.10
CA ASP A 47 0.46 2.79 6.14
C ASP A 47 0.32 1.75 5.03
N LEU A 48 1.38 1.52 4.25
CA LEU A 48 1.41 0.53 3.19
C LEU A 48 2.62 -0.39 3.35
N HIS A 49 2.46 -1.70 3.13
CA HIS A 49 3.61 -2.58 2.94
C HIS A 49 4.42 -2.11 1.72
N THR A 50 5.73 -2.35 1.73
CA THR A 50 6.61 -2.08 0.58
C THR A 50 6.06 -2.64 -0.73
N HIS A 51 5.49 -3.85 -0.71
CA HIS A 51 4.94 -4.49 -1.91
C HIS A 51 3.55 -3.95 -2.30
N CYS A 52 2.80 -3.37 -1.36
CA CYS A 52 1.51 -2.74 -1.64
C CYS A 52 1.66 -1.36 -2.30
N THR A 53 2.88 -0.86 -2.42
CA THR A 53 3.17 0.41 -3.12
C THR A 53 3.29 0.25 -4.62
N ILE A 54 3.55 -0.97 -5.07
CA ILE A 54 3.59 -1.33 -6.48
C ILE A 54 2.15 -1.64 -6.89
N PRO A 55 1.63 -1.04 -7.97
CA PRO A 55 0.31 -1.38 -8.50
C PRO A 55 0.34 -2.80 -9.06
N SER A 56 0.24 -3.79 -8.17
CA SER A 56 0.00 -5.17 -8.56
C SER A 56 -1.51 -5.37 -8.62
N THR A 57 -1.99 -5.76 -9.80
CA THR A 57 -3.36 -6.28 -9.99
C THR A 57 -3.58 -7.59 -9.24
N THR A 58 -2.51 -8.22 -8.75
CA THR A 58 -2.55 -9.55 -8.15
C THR A 58 -1.77 -9.56 -6.84
N LEU A 59 -2.48 -9.68 -5.72
CA LEU A 59 -1.87 -9.92 -4.41
C LEU A 59 -1.80 -11.42 -4.17
N PHE A 60 -0.57 -11.91 -3.97
CA PHE A 60 -0.31 -13.27 -3.52
C PHE A 60 0.08 -13.21 -2.05
N HIS A 61 -0.66 -13.94 -1.20
CA HIS A 61 -0.29 -14.08 0.20
C HIS A 61 0.56 -15.34 0.38
N ALA A 62 1.70 -15.23 1.08
CA ALA A 62 2.61 -16.35 1.28
C ALA A 62 1.94 -17.57 1.95
N PHE A 63 0.94 -17.33 2.79
CA PHE A 63 0.17 -18.37 3.47
C PHE A 63 -1.03 -18.90 2.67
N TYR A 64 -1.49 -18.16 1.65
CA TYR A 64 -2.60 -18.57 0.78
C TYR A 64 -2.11 -18.72 -0.66
N THR A 65 -1.17 -19.65 -0.88
CA THR A 65 -0.58 -19.94 -2.21
C THR A 65 -1.58 -20.45 -3.25
N LYS A 66 -2.83 -20.72 -2.84
CA LYS A 66 -3.92 -21.20 -3.70
C LYS A 66 -5.00 -20.14 -3.94
N CYS A 67 -4.86 -18.96 -3.36
CA CYS A 67 -5.84 -17.89 -3.48
C CYS A 67 -5.20 -16.69 -4.19
N THR A 68 -5.87 -16.24 -5.24
CA THR A 68 -5.50 -15.04 -5.98
C THR A 68 -6.37 -13.91 -5.47
N PHE A 69 -5.78 -12.94 -4.77
CA PHE A 69 -6.52 -11.76 -4.33
C PHE A 69 -6.36 -10.66 -5.37
N GLN A 70 -7.49 -10.23 -5.93
CA GLN A 70 -7.51 -9.06 -6.79
C GLN A 70 -7.56 -7.83 -5.90
N THR A 71 -6.62 -6.91 -6.09
CA THR A 71 -6.74 -5.59 -5.46
C THR A 71 -8.01 -4.97 -6.01
N HIS A 72 -8.99 -4.67 -5.14
CA HIS A 72 -10.15 -3.89 -5.52
C HIS A 72 -9.66 -2.47 -5.79
N GLN A 73 -9.18 -2.24 -7.00
CA GLN A 73 -8.97 -0.92 -7.56
C GLN A 73 -10.38 -0.39 -7.82
N GLU A 74 -11.03 0.18 -6.79
CA GLU A 74 -12.19 1.02 -7.06
C GLU A 74 -11.68 2.26 -7.78
N THR A 75 -11.49 2.09 -9.09
CA THR A 75 -11.49 3.18 -10.04
C THR A 75 -12.77 3.92 -9.75
N ARG A 76 -12.66 5.04 -9.02
CA ARG A 76 -13.68 6.07 -9.05
C ARG A 76 -13.86 6.36 -10.54
N ARG A 77 -14.91 5.77 -11.12
CA ARG A 77 -15.30 6.02 -12.50
C ARG A 77 -15.48 7.52 -12.57
N VAL A 78 -14.55 8.21 -13.22
CA VAL A 78 -14.82 9.54 -13.73
C VAL A 78 -15.69 9.28 -14.94
N THR A 79 -16.99 9.07 -14.71
CA THR A 79 -17.98 9.20 -15.78
C THR A 79 -17.97 10.67 -16.16
N ALA A 80 -17.17 11.01 -17.17
CA ALA A 80 -17.39 12.22 -17.94
C ALA A 80 -18.74 12.07 -18.63
N THR A 81 -19.72 12.85 -18.18
CA THR A 81 -20.97 13.11 -18.93
C THR A 81 -20.87 14.54 -19.43
#